data_AF-A0A7Z9UV95-F1
#
_entry.id   AF-A0A7Z9UV95-F1
#
_cell.length_a   1.000
_cell.length_b   1.000
_cell.length_c   1.000
_cell.angle_alpha   90.00
_cell.angle_beta   90.00
_cell.angle_gamma   90.00
#
_symmetry.space_group_name_H-M   'P 1'
#
loop_
_entity.id
_entity.type
_entity.pdbx_description
1 polymer ?
#
loop_
_entity_poly.entity_id
_entity_poly.type
_entity_poly.pdbx_seq_one_letter_code
_entity_poly.pdbx_strand_id
1 'polypeptide(L)'
;MALSYRVLFRAVVGLTSLETAVGYLNKYDKKYDHLRLRESVLSCFKGRMLTELESIADFKQTWGDLDSLMRVAIDTGLKKDHHDLLVGYCTAEDHGRWRGIGETAVDLEYTNVWEGERGINAIAEEVWEDLQIGLFSSVWDVVSGREEILECVVEDRYCRNLFVVGHRRQEYCDPACRKADGMRKVRLRKKERFSGKSESLLRV
;
A
#
# COMPACT_ATOMS: atom_id res chain seq x y z
N MET A 1 -15.48 24.15 17.01
CA MET A 1 -14.74 23.96 15.74
C MET A 1 -15.50 22.93 14.94
N ALA A 2 -16.01 23.29 13.76
CA ALA A 2 -16.62 22.32 12.85
C ALA A 2 -15.52 21.53 12.14
N LEU A 3 -15.55 20.20 12.27
CA LEU A 3 -14.70 19.30 11.48
C LEU A 3 -15.32 19.19 10.08
N SER A 4 -14.57 19.56 9.03
CA SER A 4 -15.00 19.34 7.65
C SER A 4 -14.56 17.96 7.21
N TYR A 5 -15.53 17.05 7.03
CA TYR A 5 -15.32 15.68 6.58
C TYR A 5 -14.61 15.60 5.20
N ARG A 6 -14.79 16.61 4.34
CA ARG A 6 -14.18 16.70 3.00
C ARG A 6 -12.65 16.63 3.00
N VAL A 7 -12.00 17.38 3.88
CA VAL A 7 -10.51 17.40 3.98
C VAL A 7 -10.01 16.06 4.49
N LEU A 8 -10.78 15.45 5.39
CA LEU A 8 -10.42 14.20 6.03
C LEU A 8 -10.59 13.01 5.06
N PHE A 9 -11.65 12.98 4.26
CA PHE A 9 -11.88 11.96 3.25
C PHE A 9 -10.76 11.91 2.18
N ARG A 10 -10.31 13.07 1.66
CA ARG A 10 -9.14 13.12 0.76
C ARG A 10 -7.87 12.59 1.41
N ALA A 11 -7.68 12.89 2.70
CA ALA A 11 -6.56 12.34 3.45
C ALA A 11 -6.68 10.82 3.58
N VAL A 12 -7.88 10.29 3.82
CA VAL A 12 -8.15 8.85 3.88
C VAL A 12 -7.81 8.18 2.54
N VAL A 13 -8.33 8.67 1.41
CA VAL A 13 -8.00 8.12 0.07
C VAL A 13 -6.49 8.07 -0.18
N GLY A 14 -5.76 9.11 0.21
CA GLY A 14 -4.29 9.12 0.13
C GLY A 14 -3.65 8.08 1.05
N LEU A 15 -4.07 8.02 2.31
CA LEU A 15 -3.54 7.09 3.33
C LEU A 15 -3.78 5.63 2.99
N THR A 16 -4.87 5.31 2.30
CA THR A 16 -5.26 3.94 1.98
C THR A 16 -4.81 3.48 0.60
N SER A 17 -4.14 4.32 -0.19
CA SER A 17 -3.61 3.94 -1.50
C SER A 17 -2.55 2.84 -1.39
N LEU A 18 -2.50 1.92 -2.36
CA LEU A 18 -1.57 0.80 -2.33
C LEU A 18 -0.11 1.27 -2.33
N GLU A 19 0.22 2.31 -3.10
CA GLU A 19 1.54 2.93 -3.10
C GLU A 19 1.96 3.44 -1.71
N THR A 20 1.02 4.08 -0.99
CA THR A 20 1.26 4.59 0.36
C THR A 20 1.44 3.44 1.35
N ALA A 21 0.61 2.40 1.26
CA ALA A 21 0.74 1.20 2.08
C ALA A 21 2.11 0.52 1.87
N VAL A 22 2.53 0.35 0.61
CA VAL A 22 3.86 -0.18 0.26
C VAL A 22 5.00 0.71 0.76
N GLY A 23 4.85 2.04 0.64
CA GLY A 23 5.79 3.01 1.19
C GLY A 23 6.00 2.85 2.70
N TYR A 24 4.92 2.61 3.45
CA TYR A 24 5.01 2.34 4.89
C TYR A 24 5.68 1.00 5.20
N LEU A 25 5.39 -0.05 4.44
CA LEU A 25 6.05 -1.36 4.61
C LEU A 25 7.57 -1.27 4.38
N ASN A 26 8.01 -0.50 3.38
CA ASN A 26 9.44 -0.29 3.09
C ASN A 26 10.19 0.45 4.20
N LYS A 27 9.53 1.38 4.90
CA LYS A 27 10.17 2.23 5.92
C LYS A 27 10.69 1.43 7.13
N TYR A 28 10.13 0.25 7.41
CA TYR A 28 10.30 -0.42 8.70
C TYR A 28 11.05 -1.76 8.67
N ASP A 29 11.75 -2.11 7.57
CA ASP A 29 12.65 -3.28 7.41
C ASP A 29 11.99 -4.67 7.65
N LYS A 30 10.73 -4.69 8.11
CA LYS A 30 9.89 -5.86 8.34
C LYS A 30 8.77 -5.84 7.32
N LYS A 31 8.95 -6.63 6.26
CA LYS A 31 7.94 -6.86 5.23
C LYS A 31 6.66 -7.39 5.88
N TYR A 32 5.52 -6.79 5.52
CA TYR A 32 4.18 -7.22 5.95
C TYR A 32 3.88 -7.06 7.46
N ASP A 33 4.42 -6.02 8.09
CA ASP A 33 4.04 -5.65 9.46
C ASP A 33 2.87 -4.66 9.46
N HIS A 34 1.64 -5.19 9.54
CA HIS A 34 0.42 -4.39 9.61
C HIS A 34 0.40 -3.42 10.80
N LEU A 35 1.14 -3.69 11.89
CA LEU A 35 1.24 -2.77 13.02
C LEU A 35 1.86 -1.45 12.60
N ARG A 36 2.77 -1.47 11.62
CA ARG A 36 3.43 -0.27 11.08
C ARG A 36 2.54 0.50 10.11
N LEU A 37 1.78 -0.21 9.29
CA LEU A 37 0.75 0.42 8.46
C LEU A 37 -0.29 1.10 9.35
N ARG A 38 -0.79 0.38 10.37
CA ARG A 38 -1.70 0.92 11.39
C ARG A 38 -1.10 2.15 12.08
N GLU A 39 0.11 2.06 12.64
CA GLU A 39 0.76 3.20 13.29
C GLU A 39 0.89 4.41 12.36
N SER A 40 1.22 4.18 11.09
CA SER A 40 1.39 5.24 10.11
C SER A 40 0.06 5.93 9.78
N VAL A 41 -0.99 5.16 9.52
CA VAL A 41 -2.34 5.67 9.29
C VAL A 41 -2.88 6.40 10.52
N LEU A 42 -2.75 5.81 11.71
CA LEU A 42 -3.25 6.39 12.96
C LEU A 42 -2.49 7.66 13.37
N SER A 43 -1.22 7.82 12.98
CA SER A 43 -0.44 9.02 13.29
C SER A 43 -1.01 10.32 12.71
N CYS A 44 -1.87 10.20 11.70
CA CYS A 44 -2.61 11.31 11.10
C CYS A 44 -3.77 11.80 11.97
N PHE A 45 -4.26 10.96 12.89
CA PHE A 45 -5.32 11.28 13.83
C PHE A 45 -4.71 11.61 15.21
N LYS A 46 -5.26 12.61 15.90
CA LYS A 46 -4.75 13.05 17.21
C LYS A 46 -5.88 13.35 18.18
N GLY A 47 -5.56 13.23 19.48
CA GLY A 47 -6.50 13.54 20.55
C GLY A 47 -7.73 12.66 20.51
N ARG A 48 -8.90 13.25 20.75
CA ARG A 48 -10.16 12.53 20.91
C ARG A 48 -10.55 11.68 19.70
N MET A 49 -10.29 12.15 18.47
CA MET A 49 -10.59 11.41 17.24
C MET A 49 -9.87 10.05 17.19
N LEU A 50 -8.59 10.01 17.60
CA LEU A 50 -7.84 8.76 17.67
C LEU A 50 -8.46 7.81 18.70
N THR A 51 -8.83 8.33 19.87
CA THR A 51 -9.47 7.54 20.92
C THR A 51 -10.82 6.98 20.49
N GLU A 52 -11.63 7.76 19.78
CA GLU A 52 -12.92 7.26 19.26
C GLU A 52 -12.71 6.19 18.19
N LEU A 53 -11.76 6.36 17.26
CA LEU A 53 -11.43 5.33 16.27
C LEU A 53 -10.97 4.02 16.94
N GLU A 54 -10.08 4.10 17.92
CA GLU A 54 -9.58 2.93 18.66
C GLU A 54 -10.66 2.25 19.53
N SER A 55 -11.78 2.94 19.81
CA SER A 55 -12.89 2.40 20.59
C SER A 55 -13.92 1.63 19.76
N ILE A 56 -13.86 1.74 18.42
CA ILE A 56 -14.77 1.01 17.52
C ILE A 56 -14.55 -0.50 17.68
N ALA A 57 -15.66 -1.25 17.76
CA ALA A 57 -15.65 -2.64 18.21
C ALA A 57 -14.81 -3.58 17.33
N ASP A 58 -14.82 -3.37 16.01
CA ASP A 58 -14.10 -4.19 15.03
C ASP A 58 -12.69 -3.66 14.72
N PHE A 59 -12.24 -2.59 15.39
CA PHE A 59 -10.99 -1.89 15.10
C PHE A 59 -9.79 -2.84 15.04
N LYS A 60 -9.61 -3.65 16.09
CA LYS A 60 -8.49 -4.60 16.17
C LYS A 60 -8.60 -5.75 15.17
N GLN A 61 -9.82 -6.22 14.92
CA GLN A 61 -10.08 -7.36 14.03
C GLN A 61 -9.78 -6.97 12.58
N THR A 62 -10.27 -5.82 12.14
CA THR A 62 -10.03 -5.25 10.80
C THR A 62 -8.55 -5.21 10.44
N TRP A 63 -7.68 -4.72 11.34
CA TRP A 63 -6.24 -4.67 11.08
C TRP A 63 -5.60 -6.06 10.97
N GLY A 64 -6.08 -7.04 11.74
CA GLY A 64 -5.62 -8.43 11.65
C GLY A 64 -6.05 -9.10 10.35
N ASP A 65 -7.29 -8.86 9.92
CA ASP A 65 -7.83 -9.38 8.66
C ASP A 65 -7.10 -8.79 7.46
N LEU A 66 -6.81 -7.47 7.48
CA LEU A 66 -6.03 -6.81 6.44
C LEU A 66 -4.62 -7.42 6.30
N ASP A 67 -3.94 -7.70 7.42
CA ASP A 67 -2.62 -8.36 7.40
C ASP A 67 -2.70 -9.75 6.77
N SER A 68 -3.69 -10.53 7.17
CA SER A 68 -3.91 -11.87 6.65
C SER A 68 -4.14 -11.85 5.14
N LEU A 69 -5.03 -10.97 4.68
CA LEU A 69 -5.36 -10.84 3.26
C LEU A 69 -4.18 -10.35 2.42
N MET A 70 -3.45 -9.33 2.88
CA MET A 70 -2.27 -8.81 2.17
C MET A 70 -1.18 -9.87 2.03
N ARG A 71 -0.92 -10.66 3.07
CA ARG A 71 0.06 -11.77 3.01
C ARG A 71 -0.37 -12.83 2.01
N VAL A 72 -1.62 -13.26 2.07
CA VAL A 72 -2.12 -14.32 1.17
C VAL A 72 -2.19 -13.83 -0.27
N ALA A 73 -2.63 -12.59 -0.51
CA ALA A 73 -2.69 -11.97 -1.84
C ALA A 73 -1.31 -11.92 -2.51
N ILE A 74 -0.26 -11.61 -1.74
CA ILE A 74 1.12 -11.51 -2.25
C ILE A 74 1.76 -12.89 -2.45
N ASP A 75 1.57 -13.83 -1.51
CA ASP A 75 2.34 -15.09 -1.51
C ASP A 75 1.71 -16.21 -2.35
N THR A 76 0.38 -16.38 -2.31
CA THR A 76 -0.27 -17.60 -2.84
C THR A 76 -1.59 -17.38 -3.58
N GLY A 77 -2.10 -16.15 -3.62
CA GLY A 77 -3.40 -15.80 -4.19
C GLY A 77 -4.57 -16.11 -3.23
N LEU A 78 -5.66 -15.35 -3.34
CA LEU A 78 -6.81 -15.51 -2.44
C LEU A 78 -7.61 -16.79 -2.73
N LYS A 79 -7.91 -17.54 -1.67
CA LYS A 79 -8.93 -18.61 -1.67
C LYS A 79 -10.33 -18.04 -1.43
N LYS A 80 -11.37 -18.85 -1.65
CA LYS A 80 -12.78 -18.46 -1.48
C LYS A 80 -13.05 -17.78 -0.13
N ASP A 81 -12.64 -18.37 0.99
CA ASP A 81 -12.89 -17.81 2.33
C ASP A 81 -12.24 -16.42 2.52
N HIS A 82 -11.08 -16.19 1.90
CA HIS A 82 -10.44 -14.88 1.91
C HIS A 82 -11.19 -13.87 1.03
N HIS A 83 -11.80 -14.34 -0.06
CA HIS A 83 -12.66 -13.53 -0.90
C HIS A 83 -13.93 -13.11 -0.17
N ASP A 84 -14.55 -14.04 0.57
CA ASP A 84 -15.72 -13.77 1.39
C ASP A 84 -15.40 -12.75 2.49
N LEU A 85 -14.21 -12.88 3.12
CA LEU A 85 -13.70 -11.89 4.08
C LEU A 85 -13.46 -10.51 3.44
N LEU A 86 -12.81 -10.47 2.28
CA LEU A 86 -12.56 -9.23 1.54
C LEU A 86 -13.87 -8.51 1.17
N VAL A 87 -14.86 -9.25 0.66
CA VAL A 87 -16.19 -8.72 0.31
C VAL A 87 -16.92 -8.18 1.54
N GLY A 88 -16.68 -8.75 2.73
CA GLY A 88 -17.25 -8.27 3.98
C GLY A 88 -16.80 -6.85 4.37
N TYR A 89 -15.60 -6.44 3.97
CA TYR A 89 -15.07 -5.10 4.23
C TYR A 89 -15.14 -4.15 3.03
N CYS A 90 -15.08 -4.69 1.81
CA CYS A 90 -15.09 -3.91 0.58
C CYS A 90 -15.68 -4.76 -0.55
N THR A 91 -16.90 -4.45 -0.98
CA THR A 91 -17.48 -5.13 -2.15
C THR A 91 -16.80 -4.68 -3.44
N ALA A 92 -17.04 -5.41 -4.55
CA ALA A 92 -16.56 -4.97 -5.86
C ALA A 92 -17.16 -3.62 -6.28
N GLU A 93 -18.38 -3.31 -5.82
CA GLU A 93 -19.01 -2.02 -6.06
C GLU A 93 -18.33 -0.90 -5.25
N ASP A 94 -18.04 -1.15 -3.97
CA ASP A 94 -17.32 -0.21 -3.11
C ASP A 94 -15.93 0.07 -3.66
N HIS A 95 -15.20 -0.97 -4.08
CA HIS A 95 -13.93 -0.83 -4.79
C HIS A 95 -14.05 0.06 -6.03
N GLY A 96 -15.06 -0.17 -6.87
CA GLY A 96 -15.31 0.64 -8.07
C GLY A 96 -15.58 2.11 -7.75
N ARG A 97 -16.39 2.37 -6.71
CA ARG A 97 -16.70 3.72 -6.22
C ARG A 97 -15.46 4.40 -5.63
N TRP A 98 -14.78 3.74 -4.71
CA TRP A 98 -13.58 4.24 -4.03
C TRP A 98 -12.49 4.64 -5.02
N ARG A 99 -12.29 3.81 -6.03
CA ARG A 99 -11.30 4.06 -7.07
C ARG A 99 -11.71 5.18 -8.02
N GLY A 100 -12.98 5.25 -8.41
CA GLY A 100 -13.50 6.37 -9.21
C GLY A 100 -13.31 7.72 -8.51
N ILE A 101 -13.43 7.73 -7.17
CA ILE A 101 -13.17 8.91 -6.34
C ILE A 101 -11.69 9.29 -6.34
N GLY A 102 -10.80 8.32 -6.11
CA GLY A 102 -9.35 8.54 -6.14
C GLY A 102 -8.84 9.05 -7.50
N GLU A 103 -9.40 8.56 -8.60
CA GLU A 103 -9.05 8.96 -9.98
C GLU A 103 -9.60 10.35 -10.36
N THR A 104 -10.74 10.76 -9.80
CA THR A 104 -11.40 12.00 -10.22
C THR A 104 -11.02 13.22 -9.39
N ALA A 105 -10.43 13.05 -8.20
CA ALA A 105 -10.04 14.14 -7.29
C ALA A 105 -11.12 15.22 -7.07
N VAL A 106 -12.39 14.93 -7.38
CA VAL A 106 -13.49 15.87 -7.20
C VAL A 106 -13.78 15.91 -5.71
N ASP A 107 -13.80 17.11 -5.15
CA ASP A 107 -14.25 17.35 -3.78
C ASP A 107 -15.70 16.84 -3.64
N LEU A 108 -15.89 15.62 -3.13
CA LEU A 108 -17.21 15.17 -2.69
C LEU A 108 -17.54 15.89 -1.38
N GLU A 109 -18.42 16.89 -1.48
CA GLU A 109 -18.92 17.62 -0.33
C GLU A 109 -20.02 16.81 0.36
N TYR A 110 -19.67 16.18 1.49
CA TYR A 110 -20.67 15.80 2.49
C TYR A 110 -20.84 16.98 3.47
N THR A 111 -22.03 17.56 3.47
CA THR A 111 -22.41 18.76 4.22
C THR A 111 -22.90 18.44 5.64
N ASN A 112 -22.29 17.47 6.32
CA ASN A 112 -22.68 17.17 7.69
C ASN A 112 -21.83 18.00 8.67
N VAL A 113 -22.44 19.06 9.22
CA VAL A 113 -21.87 19.86 10.31
C VAL A 113 -22.26 19.20 11.62
N TRP A 114 -21.31 18.51 12.26
CA TRP A 114 -21.54 17.78 13.49
C TRP A 114 -21.08 18.60 14.71
N GLU A 115 -21.99 18.89 15.65
CA GLU A 115 -21.67 19.59 16.91
C GLU A 115 -21.75 18.64 18.12
N GLY A 116 -20.82 18.79 19.07
CA GLY A 116 -20.81 18.05 20.34
C GLY A 116 -20.24 16.62 20.28
N GLU A 117 -20.30 15.88 21.40
CA GLU A 117 -19.70 14.53 21.53
C GLU A 117 -20.30 13.50 20.58
N ARG A 118 -21.63 13.55 20.37
CA ARG A 118 -22.32 12.69 19.39
C ARG A 118 -21.82 12.91 17.97
N GLY A 119 -21.38 14.12 17.65
CA GLY A 119 -20.82 14.46 16.36
C GLY A 119 -19.46 13.84 16.11
N ILE A 120 -18.61 13.75 17.13
CA ILE A 120 -17.26 13.16 17.01
C ILE A 120 -17.37 11.65 16.80
N ASN A 121 -18.29 10.98 17.49
CA ASN A 121 -18.49 9.53 17.33
C ASN A 121 -19.01 9.19 15.94
N ALA A 122 -20.00 9.94 15.43
CA ALA A 122 -20.50 9.75 14.07
C ALA A 122 -19.39 9.96 13.02
N ILE A 123 -18.56 11.00 13.18
CA ILE A 123 -17.40 11.21 12.30
C ILE A 123 -16.40 10.06 12.42
N ALA A 124 -16.14 9.55 13.63
CA ALA A 124 -15.21 8.44 13.81
C ALA A 124 -15.70 7.16 13.12
N GLU A 125 -16.99 6.84 13.21
CA GLU A 125 -17.61 5.71 12.52
C GLU A 125 -17.53 5.85 11.00
N GLU A 126 -17.93 7.01 10.45
CA GLU A 126 -17.85 7.28 9.00
C GLU A 126 -16.40 7.20 8.48
N VAL A 127 -15.45 7.79 9.22
CA VAL A 127 -14.02 7.76 8.86
C VAL A 127 -13.44 6.35 8.93
N TRP A 128 -13.92 5.55 9.87
CA TRP A 128 -13.47 4.18 10.00
C TRP A 128 -13.98 3.30 8.86
N GLU A 129 -15.24 3.47 8.47
CA GLU A 129 -15.82 2.80 7.30
C GLU A 129 -15.05 3.16 6.02
N ASP A 130 -14.75 4.44 5.82
CA ASP A 130 -13.92 4.90 4.70
C ASP A 130 -12.51 4.30 4.72
N LEU A 131 -11.87 4.24 5.89
CA LEU A 131 -10.57 3.60 6.05
C LEU A 131 -10.63 2.11 5.69
N GLN A 132 -11.68 1.40 6.13
CA GLN A 132 -11.91 -0.01 5.78
C GLN A 132 -12.05 -0.17 4.28
N ILE A 133 -12.98 0.54 3.64
CA ILE A 133 -13.20 0.45 2.20
C ILE A 133 -11.90 0.75 1.44
N GLY A 134 -11.18 1.80 1.82
CA GLY A 134 -9.96 2.18 1.13
C GLY A 134 -8.82 1.18 1.29
N LEU A 135 -8.58 0.68 2.50
CA LEU A 135 -7.50 -0.28 2.76
C LEU A 135 -7.75 -1.61 2.04
N PHE A 136 -8.99 -2.08 2.04
CA PHE A 136 -9.37 -3.33 1.40
C PHE A 136 -9.57 -3.18 -0.11
N SER A 137 -9.88 -1.98 -0.62
CA SER A 137 -9.82 -1.66 -2.05
C SER A 137 -8.42 -1.89 -2.63
N SER A 138 -7.36 -1.56 -1.87
CA SER A 138 -5.98 -1.84 -2.31
C SER A 138 -5.69 -3.35 -2.42
N VAL A 139 -6.35 -4.19 -1.60
CA VAL A 139 -6.28 -5.65 -1.74
C VAL A 139 -6.96 -6.10 -3.05
N TRP A 140 -8.10 -5.49 -3.41
CA TRP A 140 -8.78 -5.75 -4.69
C TRP A 140 -7.92 -5.44 -5.91
N ASP A 141 -7.16 -4.34 -5.90
CA ASP A 141 -6.26 -3.99 -7.00
C ASP A 141 -5.17 -5.06 -7.21
N VAL A 142 -4.64 -5.63 -6.12
CA VAL A 142 -3.66 -6.74 -6.18
C VAL A 142 -4.31 -8.02 -6.71
N VAL A 143 -5.46 -8.41 -6.16
CA VAL A 143 -6.09 -9.72 -6.44
C VAL A 143 -6.71 -9.77 -7.84
N SER A 144 -7.21 -8.64 -8.33
CA SER A 144 -7.69 -8.52 -9.70
C SER A 144 -6.57 -8.55 -10.75
N GLY A 145 -5.29 -8.55 -10.32
CA GLY A 145 -4.13 -8.50 -11.19
C GLY A 145 -3.95 -7.16 -11.89
N ARG A 146 -4.62 -6.11 -11.38
CA ARG A 146 -4.51 -4.76 -11.91
C ARG A 146 -3.22 -4.09 -11.46
N GLU A 147 -2.86 -4.33 -10.22
CA GLU A 147 -1.59 -3.94 -9.62
C GLU A 147 -0.86 -5.18 -9.13
N GLU A 148 0.46 -5.15 -9.24
CA GLU A 148 1.36 -6.18 -8.74
C GLU A 148 2.35 -5.53 -7.77
N ILE A 149 2.59 -6.16 -6.63
CA ILE A 149 3.61 -5.71 -5.68
C ILE A 149 4.88 -6.50 -5.97
N LEU A 150 5.91 -5.82 -6.47
CA LEU A 150 7.19 -6.43 -6.78
C LEU A 150 8.25 -6.01 -5.79
N GLU A 151 9.24 -6.88 -5.57
CA GLU A 151 10.45 -6.54 -4.85
C GLU A 151 11.52 -6.05 -5.81
N CYS A 152 12.06 -4.86 -5.56
CA CYS A 152 13.20 -4.33 -6.30
C CYS A 152 14.45 -5.06 -5.85
N VAL A 153 15.00 -5.92 -6.71
CA VAL A 153 16.22 -6.67 -6.43
C VAL A 153 17.38 -6.06 -7.22
N VAL A 154 18.23 -5.30 -6.52
CA VAL A 154 19.53 -4.84 -7.03
C VAL A 154 20.60 -5.56 -6.22
N GLU A 155 21.20 -6.60 -6.82
CA GLU A 155 22.04 -7.59 -6.10
C GLU A 155 21.30 -8.28 -4.94
N ASP A 156 21.83 -9.39 -4.40
CA ASP A 156 21.17 -10.10 -3.27
C ASP A 156 21.09 -9.25 -1.98
N ARG A 157 21.66 -8.04 -1.94
CA ARG A 157 21.87 -7.26 -0.70
C ARG A 157 21.60 -5.75 -0.78
N TYR A 158 21.41 -5.11 -1.95
CA TYR A 158 21.48 -3.64 -2.02
C TYR A 158 20.12 -2.92 -2.01
N CYS A 159 19.12 -3.47 -2.68
CA CYS A 159 17.74 -3.00 -2.59
C CYS A 159 16.82 -4.22 -2.45
N ARG A 160 15.83 -4.10 -1.56
CA ARG A 160 14.76 -5.08 -1.30
C ARG A 160 13.42 -4.39 -1.06
N ASN A 161 13.30 -3.15 -1.56
CA ASN A 161 12.09 -2.35 -1.40
C ASN A 161 10.99 -2.92 -2.28
N LEU A 162 9.79 -3.01 -1.72
CA LEU A 162 8.57 -3.28 -2.45
C LEU A 162 8.18 -2.06 -3.29
N PHE A 163 7.56 -2.28 -4.43
CA PHE A 163 6.98 -1.22 -5.25
C PHE A 163 5.77 -1.75 -6.00
N VAL A 164 4.81 -0.84 -6.23
CA VAL A 164 3.58 -1.16 -6.96
C VAL A 164 3.82 -1.01 -8.45
N VAL A 165 3.34 -1.98 -9.22
CA VAL A 165 3.43 -2.00 -10.67
C VAL A 165 2.02 -2.18 -11.22
N GLY A 166 1.50 -1.14 -11.86
CA GLY A 166 0.28 -1.26 -12.67
C GLY A 166 0.59 -1.84 -14.06
N HIS A 167 -0.08 -1.35 -15.10
CA HIS A 167 0.11 -1.82 -16.49
C HIS A 167 1.48 -1.50 -17.14
N ARG A 168 2.43 -0.89 -16.40
CA ARG A 168 3.75 -0.52 -16.94
C ARG A 168 4.79 -1.57 -16.57
N ARG A 169 5.70 -1.92 -17.49
CA ARG A 169 6.84 -2.79 -17.19
C ARG A 169 7.90 -2.03 -16.37
N GLN A 170 7.70 -1.94 -15.07
CA GLN A 170 8.67 -1.39 -14.13
C GLN A 170 9.40 -2.54 -13.43
N GLU A 171 10.73 -2.59 -13.57
CA GLU A 171 11.57 -3.63 -12.99
C GLU A 171 12.25 -3.20 -11.67
N TYR A 172 12.20 -1.90 -11.34
CA TYR A 172 12.91 -1.33 -10.20
C TYR A 172 12.04 -0.33 -9.47
N CYS A 173 12.19 -0.23 -8.14
CA CYS A 173 11.41 0.71 -7.32
C CYS A 173 11.73 2.19 -7.60
N ASP A 174 12.90 2.51 -8.14
CA ASP A 174 13.35 3.89 -8.37
C ASP A 174 14.39 3.98 -9.52
N PRO A 175 14.50 5.11 -10.25
CA PRO A 175 15.52 5.30 -11.27
C PRO A 175 16.96 5.12 -10.77
N ALA A 176 17.24 5.39 -9.49
CA ALA A 176 18.58 5.15 -8.93
C ALA A 176 18.94 3.65 -8.94
N CYS A 177 17.98 2.78 -8.60
CA CYS A 177 18.15 1.33 -8.64
C CYS A 177 18.41 0.83 -10.06
N ARG A 178 17.64 1.34 -11.05
CA ARG A 178 17.85 1.03 -12.47
C ARG A 178 19.24 1.45 -12.95
N LYS A 179 19.70 2.64 -12.57
CA LYS A 179 21.03 3.16 -12.94
C LYS A 179 22.15 2.33 -12.30
N ALA A 180 22.00 1.94 -11.03
CA ALA A 180 22.96 1.12 -10.31
C ALA A 180 23.16 -0.25 -10.98
N ASP A 181 22.08 -0.96 -11.29
CA ASP A 181 22.16 -2.25 -11.98
C ASP A 181 22.70 -2.12 -13.40
N GLY A 182 22.32 -1.06 -14.14
CA GLY A 182 22.88 -0.76 -15.46
C GLY A 182 24.40 -0.59 -15.43
N MET A 183 24.93 0.19 -14.49
CA MET A 183 26.38 0.37 -14.33
C MET A 183 27.11 -0.92 -13.95
N ARG A 184 26.47 -1.77 -13.13
CA ARG A 184 26.99 -3.10 -12.77
C ARG A 184 27.10 -4.01 -14.00
N LYS A 185 26.03 -4.15 -14.78
CA LYS A 185 26.03 -4.95 -16.03
C LYS A 185 27.13 -4.50 -16.99
N VAL A 186 27.40 -3.20 -17.08
CA VAL A 186 28.53 -2.67 -17.86
C VAL A 186 29.89 -3.10 -17.29
N ARG A 187 30.08 -3.04 -15.96
CA ARG A 187 31.33 -3.48 -15.30
C ARG A 187 31.57 -4.98 -15.47
N LEU A 188 30.54 -5.82 -15.32
CA LEU A 188 30.64 -7.27 -15.53
C LEU A 188 31.05 -7.62 -16.96
N ARG A 189 30.41 -7.01 -17.97
CA ARG A 189 30.78 -7.19 -19.38
C ARG A 189 32.22 -6.75 -19.68
N LYS A 190 32.71 -5.69 -19.02
CA LYS A 190 34.14 -5.31 -19.12
C LYS A 190 35.03 -6.40 -18.52
N LYS A 191 34.72 -6.89 -17.32
CA LYS A 191 35.49 -7.94 -16.62
C LYS A 191 35.57 -9.24 -17.43
N GLU A 192 34.46 -9.70 -18.00
CA GLU A 192 34.39 -10.89 -18.88
C GLU A 192 35.24 -10.73 -20.16
N ARG A 193 35.22 -9.54 -20.77
CA ARG A 193 36.08 -9.24 -21.93
C ARG A 193 37.57 -9.25 -21.58
N PHE A 194 37.94 -8.85 -20.37
CA PHE A 194 39.32 -8.88 -19.90
C PHE A 194 39.77 -10.30 -19.51
N SER A 195 38.91 -11.10 -18.87
CA SER A 195 39.22 -12.49 -18.53
C SER A 195 39.31 -13.38 -19.77
N GLY A 196 38.41 -13.20 -20.75
CA GLY A 196 38.45 -13.94 -22.02
C GLY A 196 39.67 -13.61 -22.91
N LYS A 197 40.23 -12.40 -22.80
CA LYS A 197 41.50 -12.05 -23.46
C LYS A 197 42.72 -12.67 -22.77
N SER A 198 42.66 -12.88 -21.46
CA SER A 198 43.75 -13.50 -20.71
C SER A 198 43.93 -14.98 -21.04
N GLU A 199 42.84 -15.71 -21.33
CA GLU A 199 42.91 -17.12 -21.75
C GLU A 199 43.42 -17.28 -23.20
N SER A 200 43.18 -16.30 -24.08
CA SER A 200 43.70 -16.34 -25.45
C SER A 200 45.20 -16.04 -25.58
N LEU A 201 45.84 -15.49 -24.54
CA LEU A 201 47.27 -15.14 -24.52
C LEU A 201 48.16 -16.20 -23.85
N LEU A 202 47.58 -17.26 -23.28
CA LEU A 202 48.29 -18.37 -22.63
C LEU A 202 48.36 -19.64 -23.49
N ARG A 203 47.97 -19.56 -24.78
CA ARG A 203 48.23 -20.60 -25.78
C ARG A 203 49.27 -20.09 -26.79
N VAL A 204 50.53 -20.08 -26.39
CA VAL A 204 51.71 -20.11 -27.29
C VAL A 204 52.68 -21.12 -26.74
#